data_AF-A0A3S1BEQ1-F1
#
_entry.id   AF-A0A3S1BEQ1-F1
#
_cell.length_a   1.000
_cell.length_b   1.000
_cell.length_c   1.000
_cell.angle_alpha   90.00
_cell.angle_beta   90.00
_cell.angle_gamma   90.00
#
_symmetry.space_group_name_H-M   'P 1'
#
loop_
_entity.id
_entity.type
_entity.pdbx_description
1 polymer ?
#
loop_
_entity_poly.entity_id
_entity_poly.type
_entity_poly.pdbx_seq_one_letter_code
_entity_poly.pdbx_strand_id
1 'polypeptide(L)'
;MTLPADAQAALDSFEHCTGWEQRARLLMQWGQRLPELDLADKNEANRVHGCESQVWLLGELRDGHWQFAASSDARLIRGLVALLLARVNGLSGEQLQQVDLPEWFNQLGLSRQLSPSRSNGLNAVLQRMRELAG
;
A
#
# COMPACT_ATOMS: atom_id res chain seq x y z
N MET A 1 -12.39 -12.57 9.50
CA MET A 1 -12.32 -11.10 9.50
C MET A 1 -12.61 -10.62 8.09
N THR A 2 -13.55 -9.70 7.93
CA THR A 2 -13.94 -9.19 6.61
C THR A 2 -12.86 -8.26 6.07
N LEU A 3 -12.44 -8.47 4.83
CA LEU A 3 -11.50 -7.57 4.15
C LEU A 3 -12.15 -6.18 3.94
N PRO A 4 -11.36 -5.08 3.93
CA PRO A 4 -11.86 -3.79 3.47
C PRO A 4 -12.43 -3.89 2.04
N ALA A 5 -13.42 -3.06 1.72
CA ALA A 5 -14.09 -3.10 0.41
C ALA A 5 -13.10 -2.90 -0.76
N ASP A 6 -12.15 -1.97 -0.61
CA ASP A 6 -11.11 -1.74 -1.63
C ASP A 6 -10.14 -2.93 -1.75
N ALA A 7 -9.88 -3.66 -0.66
CA ALA A 7 -9.08 -4.88 -0.72
C ALA A 7 -9.79 -5.97 -1.53
N GLN A 8 -11.09 -6.17 -1.30
CA GLN A 8 -11.87 -7.12 -2.08
C GLN A 8 -11.91 -6.72 -3.56
N ALA A 9 -12.19 -5.45 -3.86
CA ALA A 9 -12.20 -4.93 -5.23
C ALA A 9 -10.83 -5.11 -5.93
N ALA A 10 -9.73 -4.97 -5.19
CA ALA A 10 -8.40 -5.26 -5.71
C ALA A 10 -8.22 -6.74 -6.07
N LEU A 11 -8.57 -7.66 -5.16
CA LEU A 11 -8.51 -9.10 -5.43
C LEU A 11 -9.32 -9.48 -6.67
N ASP A 12 -10.58 -9.04 -6.73
CA ASP A 12 -11.48 -9.33 -7.84
C ASP A 12 -10.88 -8.80 -9.17
N SER A 13 -10.35 -7.58 -9.18
CA SER A 13 -9.76 -6.99 -10.39
C SER A 13 -8.51 -7.72 -10.88
N PHE A 14 -7.65 -8.19 -9.95
CA PHE A 14 -6.41 -8.89 -10.27
C PHE A 14 -6.62 -10.36 -10.65
N GLU A 15 -7.70 -11.00 -10.17
CA GLU A 15 -8.08 -12.36 -10.55
C GLU A 15 -8.32 -12.50 -12.05
N HIS A 16 -8.93 -11.49 -12.68
CA HIS A 16 -9.24 -11.49 -14.11
C HIS A 16 -8.01 -11.24 -15.02
N CYS A 17 -6.83 -10.95 -14.46
CA CYS A 17 -5.65 -10.62 -15.24
C CYS A 17 -4.92 -11.86 -15.79
N THR A 18 -4.89 -12.02 -17.11
CA THR A 18 -4.15 -13.08 -17.81
C THR A 18 -2.71 -12.66 -18.09
N GLY A 19 -1.87 -12.74 -17.04
CA GLY A 19 -0.42 -12.55 -17.14
C GLY A 19 0.09 -11.22 -16.57
N TRP A 20 1.37 -10.94 -16.79
CA TRP A 20 2.04 -9.79 -16.16
C TRP A 20 1.64 -8.44 -16.77
N GLU A 21 1.52 -8.35 -18.10
CA GLU A 21 1.24 -7.08 -18.77
C GLU A 21 -0.07 -6.44 -18.29
N GLN A 22 -1.12 -7.25 -18.12
CA GLN A 22 -2.40 -6.78 -17.58
C GLN A 22 -2.30 -6.38 -16.11
N ARG A 23 -1.61 -7.17 -15.28
CA ARG A 23 -1.35 -6.82 -13.87
C ARG A 23 -0.57 -5.53 -13.74
N ALA A 24 0.45 -5.31 -14.58
CA ALA A 24 1.24 -4.09 -14.58
C ALA A 24 0.40 -2.87 -14.95
N ARG A 25 -0.46 -2.99 -15.99
CA ARG A 25 -1.42 -1.92 -16.35
C ARG A 25 -2.37 -1.60 -15.22
N LEU A 26 -2.99 -2.63 -14.63
CA LEU A 26 -3.93 -2.47 -13.52
C LEU A 26 -3.24 -1.86 -12.30
N LEU A 27 -2.03 -2.30 -11.95
CA LEU A 27 -1.21 -1.74 -10.89
C LEU A 27 -0.95 -0.24 -11.08
N MET A 28 -0.69 0.21 -12.32
CA MET A 28 -0.53 1.63 -12.62
C MET A 28 -1.84 2.41 -12.42
N GLN A 29 -2.98 1.83 -12.78
CA GLN A 29 -4.29 2.45 -12.55
C GLN A 29 -4.59 2.60 -11.05
N TRP A 30 -4.28 1.59 -10.24
CA TRP A 30 -4.38 1.69 -8.79
C TRP A 30 -3.50 2.80 -8.23
N GLY A 31 -2.26 2.95 -8.73
CA GLY A 31 -1.39 4.06 -8.34
C GLY A 31 -1.98 5.44 -8.67
N GLN A 32 -2.70 5.57 -9.80
CA GLN A 32 -3.35 6.82 -10.21
C GLN A 32 -4.56 7.18 -9.35
N ARG A 33 -5.20 6.20 -8.69
CA ARG A 33 -6.31 6.44 -7.75
C ARG A 33 -5.85 7.10 -6.44
N LEU A 34 -4.55 7.07 -6.13
CA LEU A 34 -4.05 7.71 -4.93
C LEU A 34 -4.19 9.22 -5.03
N PRO A 35 -4.85 9.87 -4.03
CA PRO A 35 -4.91 11.31 -3.98
C PRO A 35 -3.51 11.90 -3.91
N GLU A 36 -3.33 13.07 -4.50
CA GLU A 36 -2.08 13.79 -4.38
C GLU A 36 -1.93 14.30 -2.95
N LEU A 37 -0.73 14.12 -2.39
CA LEU A 37 -0.36 14.76 -1.13
C LEU A 37 0.05 16.21 -1.39
N ASP A 38 -0.35 17.10 -0.49
CA ASP A 38 0.07 18.49 -0.50
C ASP A 38 1.60 18.57 -0.38
N LEU A 39 2.18 19.61 -0.99
CA LEU A 39 3.64 19.82 -0.94
C LEU A 39 4.15 19.98 0.51
N ALA A 40 3.33 20.54 1.40
CA ALA A 40 3.65 20.69 2.81
C ALA A 40 3.79 19.32 3.53
N ASP A 41 3.07 18.30 3.07
CA ASP A 41 3.11 16.95 3.63
C ASP A 41 4.28 16.12 3.11
N LYS A 42 4.92 16.54 2.01
CA LYS A 42 6.12 15.90 1.45
C LYS A 42 7.40 16.36 2.16
N ASN A 43 7.41 16.25 3.48
CA ASN A 43 8.52 16.64 4.35
C ASN A 43 9.21 15.40 4.98
N GLU A 44 10.35 15.59 5.64
CA GLU A 44 11.10 14.47 6.25
C GLU A 44 10.36 13.78 7.40
N ALA A 45 9.45 14.46 8.11
CA ALA A 45 8.69 13.84 9.20
C ALA A 45 7.69 12.77 8.71
N ASN A 46 7.17 12.96 7.49
CA ASN A 46 6.26 12.02 6.84
C ASN A 46 7.01 11.03 5.93
N ARG A 47 8.33 11.15 5.80
CA ARG A 47 9.12 10.31 4.91
C ARG A 47 9.31 8.91 5.50
N VAL A 48 9.12 7.90 4.65
CA VAL A 48 9.43 6.50 4.99
C VAL A 48 10.85 6.19 4.52
N HIS A 49 11.71 5.84 5.46
CA HIS A 49 13.08 5.40 5.17
C HIS A 49 13.12 3.89 4.88
N GLY A 50 14.10 3.44 4.07
CA GLY A 50 14.25 2.03 3.69
C GLY A 50 13.67 1.66 2.31
N CYS A 51 13.03 2.61 1.64
CA CYS A 51 12.67 2.50 0.22
C CYS A 51 13.80 3.02 -0.68
N GLU A 52 14.04 2.38 -1.82
CA GLU A 52 14.92 2.94 -2.87
C GLU A 52 14.34 4.23 -3.47
N SER A 53 13.01 4.27 -3.63
CA SER A 53 12.26 5.44 -4.07
C SER A 53 11.78 6.27 -2.88
N GLN A 54 11.51 7.55 -3.09
CA GLN A 54 10.94 8.38 -2.04
C GLN A 54 9.48 7.97 -1.81
N VAL A 55 9.11 7.79 -0.53
CA VAL A 55 7.74 7.52 -0.10
C VAL A 55 7.42 8.40 1.08
N TRP A 56 6.25 9.06 1.04
CA TRP A 56 5.68 9.78 2.17
C TRP A 56 4.39 9.12 2.59
N LEU A 57 4.14 9.05 3.89
CA LEU A 57 2.99 8.42 4.49
C LEU A 57 2.39 9.33 5.55
N LEU A 58 1.08 9.55 5.44
CA LEU A 58 0.24 10.18 6.44
C LEU A 58 -0.69 9.11 7.01
N GLY A 59 -1.02 9.23 8.29
CA GLY A 59 -1.99 8.36 8.96
C GLY A 59 -2.88 9.17 9.89
N GLU A 60 -4.17 8.88 9.86
CA GLU A 60 -5.18 9.49 10.73
C GLU A 60 -6.08 8.39 11.29
N LEU A 61 -6.38 8.47 12.59
CA LEU A 61 -7.33 7.57 13.24
C LEU A 61 -8.72 8.21 13.22
N ARG A 62 -9.67 7.60 12.50
CA ARG A 62 -11.07 8.06 12.42
C ARG A 62 -12.00 6.99 12.96
N ASP A 63 -12.77 7.32 13.99
CA ASP A 63 -13.74 6.42 14.62
C ASP A 63 -13.15 5.05 15.02
N GLY A 64 -11.87 5.02 15.45
CA GLY A 64 -11.16 3.79 15.82
C GLY A 64 -10.57 2.99 14.65
N HIS A 65 -10.68 3.51 13.42
CA HIS A 65 -10.16 2.91 12.20
C HIS A 65 -9.11 3.79 11.53
N TRP A 66 -7.98 3.21 11.14
CA TRP A 66 -6.89 3.93 10.49
C TRP A 66 -7.20 4.25 9.04
N GLN A 67 -6.88 5.48 8.64
CA GLN A 67 -6.90 5.97 7.27
C GLN A 67 -5.51 6.49 6.93
N PHE A 68 -4.91 5.91 5.90
CA PHE A 68 -3.58 6.28 5.45
C PHE A 68 -3.64 6.87 4.03
N ALA A 69 -2.77 7.85 3.79
CA ALA A 69 -2.52 8.44 2.49
C ALA A 69 -1.02 8.43 2.22
N ALA A 70 -0.63 8.16 0.97
CA ALA A 70 0.78 8.04 0.63
C ALA A 70 1.08 8.52 -0.79
N SER A 71 2.31 8.96 -1.00
CA SER A 71 2.83 9.36 -2.31
C SER A 71 4.21 8.76 -2.53
N SER A 72 4.55 8.47 -3.79
CA SER A 72 5.89 8.08 -4.21
C SER A 72 6.25 8.69 -5.56
N ASP A 73 7.53 8.99 -5.77
CA ASP A 73 8.10 9.44 -7.03
C ASP A 73 8.20 8.31 -8.08
N ALA A 74 8.28 7.06 -7.64
CA ALA A 74 8.30 5.89 -8.52
C ALA A 74 6.89 5.38 -8.82
N ARG A 75 6.49 5.42 -10.11
CA ARG A 75 5.16 4.96 -10.58
C ARG A 75 4.81 3.54 -10.12
N LEU A 76 5.78 2.62 -10.18
CA LEU A 76 5.56 1.23 -9.77
C LEU A 76 5.30 1.12 -8.27
N ILE A 77 6.10 1.83 -7.46
CA ILE A 77 5.95 1.84 -6.00
C ILE A 77 4.63 2.51 -5.62
N ARG A 78 4.23 3.60 -6.29
CA ARG A 78 2.92 4.23 -6.10
C ARG A 78 1.77 3.22 -6.30
N GLY A 79 1.85 2.36 -7.31
CA GLY A 79 0.88 1.28 -7.52
C GLY A 79 0.87 0.24 -6.40
N LEU A 80 2.05 -0.20 -5.95
CA LEU A 80 2.15 -1.19 -4.87
C LEU A 80 1.66 -0.63 -3.52
N VAL A 81 2.01 0.61 -3.22
CA VAL A 81 1.52 1.35 -2.05
C VAL A 81 0.01 1.53 -2.13
N ALA A 82 -0.56 1.77 -3.31
CA ALA A 82 -2.01 1.86 -3.46
C ALA A 82 -2.73 0.58 -3.06
N LEU A 83 -2.18 -0.57 -3.44
CA LEU A 83 -2.73 -1.87 -3.04
C LEU A 83 -2.52 -2.17 -1.56
N LEU A 84 -1.41 -1.68 -0.97
CA LEU A 84 -1.23 -1.73 0.48
C LEU A 84 -2.28 -0.89 1.19
N LEU A 85 -2.51 0.35 0.76
CA LEU A 85 -3.55 1.24 1.31
C LEU A 85 -4.94 0.63 1.20
N ALA A 86 -5.28 0.02 0.06
CA ALA A 86 -6.53 -0.73 -0.12
C ALA A 86 -6.71 -1.85 0.92
N ARG A 87 -5.61 -2.49 1.35
CA ARG A 87 -5.62 -3.57 2.35
C ARG A 87 -5.75 -3.09 3.78
N VAL A 88 -5.27 -1.90 4.10
CA VAL A 88 -5.10 -1.43 5.49
C VAL A 88 -6.03 -0.31 5.91
N ASN A 89 -6.56 0.48 4.97
CA ASN A 89 -7.50 1.55 5.29
C ASN A 89 -8.81 0.95 5.82
N GLY A 90 -9.30 1.49 6.93
CA GLY A 90 -10.45 0.97 7.65
C GLY A 90 -10.14 -0.11 8.70
N LEU A 91 -8.87 -0.51 8.87
CA LEU A 91 -8.50 -1.44 9.92
C LEU A 91 -8.33 -0.76 11.28
N SER A 92 -8.63 -1.48 12.37
CA SER A 92 -8.16 -1.07 13.70
C SER A 92 -6.66 -1.31 13.86
N GLY A 93 -6.05 -0.73 14.90
CA GLY A 93 -4.63 -0.97 15.20
C GLY A 93 -4.29 -2.47 15.37
N GLU A 94 -5.13 -3.23 16.08
CA GLU A 94 -4.96 -4.67 16.26
C GLU A 94 -4.98 -5.43 14.92
N GLN A 95 -5.92 -5.09 14.04
CA GLN A 95 -6.04 -5.72 12.73
C GLN A 95 -4.86 -5.38 11.81
N LEU A 96 -4.32 -4.16 11.92
CA LEU A 96 -3.15 -3.71 11.17
C LEU A 96 -1.89 -4.51 11.55
N GLN A 97 -1.71 -4.84 12.84
CA GLN A 97 -0.59 -5.67 13.29
C GLN A 97 -0.63 -7.07 12.66
N GLN A 98 -1.83 -7.59 12.39
CA GLN A 98 -2.05 -8.92 11.81
C GLN A 98 -1.92 -8.97 10.28
N VAL A 99 -1.63 -7.85 9.60
CA VAL A 99 -1.52 -7.83 8.14
C VAL A 99 -0.27 -8.61 7.68
N ASP A 100 -0.51 -9.69 6.93
CA ASP A 100 0.53 -10.44 6.22
C ASP A 100 0.75 -9.85 4.82
N LEU A 101 1.84 -9.09 4.68
CA LEU A 101 2.20 -8.40 3.44
C LEU A 101 2.59 -9.37 2.31
N PRO A 102 3.47 -10.39 2.54
CA PRO A 102 3.73 -11.42 1.55
C PRO A 102 2.48 -12.10 1.02
N GLU A 103 1.58 -12.52 1.91
CA GLU A 103 0.36 -13.23 1.49
C GLU A 103 -0.60 -12.30 0.72
N TRP A 104 -0.70 -11.04 1.12
CA TRP A 104 -1.49 -10.05 0.38
C TRP A 104 -1.06 -9.92 -1.09
N PHE A 105 0.24 -9.75 -1.35
CA PHE A 105 0.74 -9.65 -2.72
C PHE A 105 0.77 -10.99 -3.47
N ASN A 106 0.75 -12.11 -2.74
CA ASN A 106 0.58 -13.44 -3.31
C ASN A 106 -0.81 -13.62 -3.89
N GLN A 107 -1.86 -13.25 -3.15
CA GLN A 107 -3.24 -13.30 -3.61
C GLN A 107 -3.49 -12.41 -4.84
N LEU A 108 -2.82 -11.26 -4.92
CA LEU A 108 -2.86 -10.37 -6.09
C LEU A 108 -2.07 -10.92 -7.31
N GLY A 109 -1.32 -12.02 -7.14
CA GLY A 109 -0.45 -12.58 -8.17
C GLY A 109 0.75 -11.69 -8.51
N LEU A 110 1.22 -10.90 -7.54
CA LEU A 110 2.29 -9.91 -7.69
C LEU A 110 3.61 -10.32 -7.02
N SER A 111 3.66 -11.41 -6.25
CA SER A 111 4.87 -11.82 -5.51
C SER A 111 6.13 -11.95 -6.37
N ARG A 112 6.02 -12.44 -7.61
CA ARG A 112 7.17 -12.58 -8.53
C ARG A 112 7.76 -11.24 -8.99
N GLN A 113 7.05 -10.13 -8.75
CA GLN A 113 7.39 -8.78 -9.21
C GLN A 113 7.93 -7.91 -8.08
N LEU A 114 7.89 -8.44 -6.86
CA LEU A 114 8.51 -7.85 -5.69
C LEU A 114 9.96 -8.34 -5.62
N SER A 115 10.85 -7.60 -6.28
CA SER A 115 12.29 -7.76 -6.02
C SER A 115 12.57 -7.54 -4.53
N PRO A 116 13.68 -8.06 -3.98
CA PRO A 116 14.02 -7.89 -2.57
C PRO A 116 13.93 -6.44 -2.09
N SER A 117 14.38 -5.50 -2.92
CA SER A 117 14.30 -4.07 -2.63
C SER A 117 12.86 -3.53 -2.53
N ARG A 118 11.97 -3.92 -3.45
CA ARG A 118 10.56 -3.50 -3.42
C ARG A 118 9.82 -4.08 -2.22
N SER A 119 10.10 -5.34 -1.90
CA SER A 119 9.58 -5.99 -0.69
C SER A 119 10.04 -5.25 0.56
N ASN A 120 11.32 -4.89 0.65
CA ASN A 120 11.85 -4.15 1.79
C ASN A 120 11.20 -2.77 1.93
N GLY A 121 11.03 -2.04 0.83
CA GLY A 121 10.35 -0.75 0.84
C GLY A 121 8.89 -0.85 1.31
N LEU A 122 8.12 -1.81 0.80
CA LEU A 122 6.74 -2.01 1.25
C LEU A 122 6.64 -2.46 2.71
N ASN A 123 7.59 -3.28 3.18
CA ASN A 123 7.68 -3.63 4.59
C ASN A 123 7.99 -2.40 5.46
N ALA A 124 8.87 -1.50 5.01
CA ALA A 124 9.14 -0.26 5.71
C ALA A 124 7.90 0.65 5.81
N VAL A 125 7.10 0.71 4.74
CA VAL A 125 5.82 1.44 4.74
C VAL A 125 4.84 0.81 5.74
N LEU A 126 4.64 -0.50 5.70
CA LEU A 126 3.75 -1.19 6.64
C LEU A 126 4.24 -1.06 8.09
N GLN A 127 5.55 -1.13 8.32
CA GLN A 127 6.13 -0.94 9.63
C GLN A 127 5.85 0.48 10.15
N ARG A 128 5.99 1.50 9.30
CA ARG A 128 5.64 2.87 9.68
C ARG A 128 4.15 3.02 10.02
N MET A 129 3.26 2.35 9.30
CA MET A 129 1.83 2.33 9.62
C MET A 129 1.57 1.72 11.00
N ARG A 130 2.27 0.62 11.33
CA ARG A 130 2.18 -0.05 12.63
C ARG A 130 2.69 0.83 13.78
N GLU A 131 3.79 1.55 13.57
CA GLU A 131 4.32 2.50 14.55
C GLU A 131 3.36 3.66 14.82
N LEU A 132 2.66 4.16 13.80
CA LEU A 132 1.62 5.18 13.98
C LEU A 132 0.43 4.62 14.76
N ALA A 133 0.14 3.32 14.62
CA ALA A 133 -0.99 2.64 15.22
C ALA A 133 -0.85 2.27 16.71
N GLY A 134 0.36 2.37 17.27
CA GLY A 134 0.67 1.95 18.64
C GLY A 134 1.08 0.50 18.72
#